data_AF-A0A522WZG5-F1
#
_entry.id   AF-A0A522WZG5-F1
#
_cell.length_a   1.000
_cell.length_b   1.000
_cell.length_c   1.000
_cell.angle_alpha   90.00
_cell.angle_beta   90.00
_cell.angle_gamma   90.00
#
_symmetry.space_group_name_H-M   'P 1'
#
loop_
_entity.id
_entity.type
_entity.pdbx_description
1 polymer ?
#
loop_
_entity_poly.entity_id
_entity_poly.type
_entity_poly.pdbx_seq_one_letter_code
_entity_poly.pdbx_strand_id
1 'polypeptide(L)'
;MNDVCDLAGKQCKPCEGGMPPLTQPEIDNLMLLLEGWQQYGNLIGKTYHFKNYYQTLAFVNAIAWLSHREEHHPNLTVTYGACQVEYTTH
;
A
#
# COMPACT_ATOMS: atom_id res chain seq x y z
N MET A 1 3.66 -26.01 -7.54
CA MET A 1 3.02 -25.56 -6.29
C MET A 1 3.51 -24.15 -6.11
N ASN A 2 2.70 -23.16 -6.50
CA ASN A 2 3.07 -21.76 -6.38
C ASN A 2 2.92 -21.40 -4.91
N ASP A 3 4.04 -21.29 -4.19
CA ASP A 3 4.09 -20.55 -2.93
C ASP A 3 3.81 -19.09 -3.26
N VAL A 4 2.52 -18.77 -3.35
CA VAL A 4 2.03 -17.40 -3.43
C VAL A 4 2.42 -16.77 -2.11
N CYS A 5 3.46 -15.94 -2.15
CA CYS A 5 3.96 -15.22 -0.98
C CYS A 5 2.81 -14.43 -0.34
N ASP A 6 2.35 -14.85 0.84
CA ASP A 6 1.35 -14.09 1.60
C ASP A 6 1.99 -12.81 2.14
N LEU A 7 1.74 -11.69 1.44
CA LEU A 7 2.24 -10.38 1.83
C LEU A 7 1.57 -9.87 3.11
N ALA A 8 0.32 -10.27 3.39
CA ALA A 8 -0.41 -9.83 4.57
C ALA A 8 0.16 -10.44 5.86
N GLY A 9 0.80 -11.61 5.77
CA GLY A 9 1.49 -12.26 6.88
C GLY A 9 2.91 -11.74 7.14
N LYS A 10 3.42 -10.81 6.32
CA LYS A 10 4.76 -10.23 6.50
C LYS A 10 4.70 -8.94 7.29
N GLN A 11 5.81 -8.62 7.96
CA GLN A 11 6.01 -7.33 8.60
C GLN A 11 6.89 -6.46 7.71
N CYS A 12 6.46 -5.22 7.50
CA CYS A 12 7.32 -4.20 6.91
C CYS A 12 8.47 -3.95 7.90
N LYS A 13 9.69 -4.20 7.45
CA LYS A 13 10.87 -3.67 8.12
C LYS A 13 11.19 -2.37 7.40
N PRO A 14 11.38 -1.25 8.12
CA PRO A 14 11.91 -0.04 7.51
C PRO A 14 13.11 -0.44 6.67
N CYS A 15 13.12 -0.04 5.40
CA CYS A 15 14.33 -0.14 4.61
C CYS A 15 15.36 0.73 5.34
N GLU A 16 16.23 0.11 6.14
CA GLU A 16 17.40 0.78 6.71
C GLU A 16 18.12 1.40 5.51
N GLY A 17 18.03 2.73 5.36
CA GLY A 17 18.32 3.42 4.11
C GLY A 17 19.57 2.87 3.41
N GLY A 18 19.44 2.51 2.13
CA GLY A 18 20.51 1.85 1.37
C GLY A 18 20.13 0.49 0.77
N MET A 19 18.93 -0.03 1.04
CA MET A 19 18.42 -1.18 0.27
C MET A 19 18.15 -0.79 -1.18
N PRO A 20 18.61 -1.59 -2.16
CA PRO A 20 18.30 -1.32 -3.55
C PRO A 20 16.79 -1.42 -3.79
N PRO A 21 16.22 -0.57 -4.67
CA PRO A 21 14.84 -0.73 -5.06
C PRO A 21 14.62 -2.10 -5.72
N LEU A 22 13.41 -2.62 -5.59
CA LEU A 22 13.01 -3.83 -6.28
C LEU A 22 13.24 -3.69 -7.79
N THR A 23 13.69 -4.78 -8.41
CA THR A 23 13.82 -4.85 -9.87
C THR A 23 12.44 -4.94 -10.53
N GLN A 24 12.31 -4.50 -11.78
CA GLN A 24 11.01 -4.57 -12.47
C GLN A 24 10.40 -5.98 -12.49
N PRO A 25 11.15 -7.08 -12.73
CA PRO A 25 10.59 -8.43 -12.65
C PRO A 25 10.08 -8.81 -11.25
N GLU A 26 10.72 -8.34 -10.17
CA GLU A 26 10.22 -8.57 -8.80
C GLU A 26 8.93 -7.79 -8.55
N ILE A 27 8.87 -6.53 -9.01
CA ILE A 27 7.67 -5.70 -8.93
C ILE A 27 6.52 -6.37 -9.67
N ASP A 28 6.72 -6.79 -10.92
CA ASP A 28 5.69 -7.43 -11.75
C ASP A 28 5.10 -8.66 -11.06
N ASN A 29 5.93 -9.50 -10.45
CA ASN A 29 5.49 -10.70 -9.72
C ASN A 29 4.70 -10.34 -8.45
N LEU A 30 5.14 -9.34 -7.69
CA LEU A 30 4.47 -8.92 -6.46
C LEU A 30 3.15 -8.20 -6.73
N MET A 31 3.07 -7.43 -7.82
CA MET A 31 1.84 -6.73 -8.23
C MET A 31 0.69 -7.69 -8.55
N LEU A 32 0.98 -8.93 -8.97
CA LEU A 32 -0.05 -9.98 -9.15
C LEU A 32 -0.78 -10.33 -7.84
N LEU A 33 -0.17 -10.03 -6.69
CA LEU A 33 -0.74 -10.28 -5.36
C LEU A 33 -1.59 -9.10 -4.85
N LEU A 34 -1.51 -7.95 -5.52
CA LEU A 34 -2.08 -6.69 -5.07
C LEU A 34 -3.27 -6.28 -5.96
N GLU A 35 -4.39 -6.98 -5.78
CA GLU A 35 -5.59 -6.71 -6.59
C GLU A 35 -6.02 -5.24 -6.52
N GLY A 36 -6.18 -4.63 -7.70
CA GLY A 36 -6.60 -3.24 -7.85
C GLY A 36 -5.53 -2.18 -7.55
N TRP A 37 -4.30 -2.59 -7.23
CA TRP A 37 -3.17 -1.67 -7.15
C TRP A 37 -2.55 -1.45 -8.54
N GLN A 38 -2.00 -0.26 -8.74
CA GLN A 38 -1.31 0.13 -9.97
C GLN A 38 0.06 0.72 -9.64
N GLN A 39 1.05 0.47 -10.49
CA GLN A 39 2.39 1.05 -10.38
C GLN A 39 2.48 2.32 -11.25
N TYR A 40 3.09 3.37 -10.69
CA TYR A 40 3.44 4.62 -11.36
C TYR A 40 4.89 4.98 -11.03
N GLY A 41 5.83 4.55 -11.89
CA GLY A 41 7.26 4.73 -11.61
C GLY A 41 7.68 4.01 -10.33
N ASN A 42 8.13 4.76 -9.33
CA ASN A 42 8.58 4.27 -8.02
C ASN A 42 7.48 4.28 -6.93
N LEU A 43 6.22 4.43 -7.34
CA LEU A 43 5.06 4.50 -6.46
C LEU A 43 4.04 3.44 -6.87
N ILE A 44 3.31 2.92 -5.89
CA ILE A 44 2.09 2.13 -6.13
C ILE A 44 0.89 2.85 -5.53
N GLY A 45 -0.26 2.76 -6.19
CA GLY A 45 -1.49 3.43 -5.77
C GLY A 45 -2.73 2.57 -5.92
N LYS A 46 -3.71 2.76 -5.03
CA LYS A 46 -5.06 2.20 -5.14
C LYS A 46 -6.10 3.14 -4.57
N THR A 47 -7.24 3.25 -5.26
CA THR A 47 -8.38 4.04 -4.81
C THR A 47 -9.48 3.14 -4.25
N TYR A 48 -9.85 3.38 -2.99
CA TYR A 48 -10.94 2.72 -2.29
C TYR A 48 -12.17 3.63 -2.30
N HIS A 49 -13.35 3.07 -2.59
CA HIS A 49 -14.60 3.81 -2.71
C HIS A 49 -15.58 3.41 -1.61
N PHE A 50 -16.34 4.37 -1.10
CA PHE A 50 -17.24 4.25 0.05
C PHE A 50 -18.55 5.00 -0.20
N LYS A 51 -19.61 4.64 0.53
CA LYS A 51 -20.94 5.24 0.33
C LYS A 51 -21.07 6.64 0.95
N ASN A 52 -20.25 6.96 1.93
CA ASN A 52 -20.30 8.23 2.66
C ASN A 52 -18.99 8.53 3.39
N TYR A 53 -18.89 9.75 3.93
CA TYR A 53 -17.67 10.23 4.56
C TYR A 53 -17.31 9.52 5.86
N TYR A 54 -18.30 9.06 6.64
CA TYR A 54 -18.03 8.29 7.86
C TYR A 54 -17.28 6.99 7.55
N GLN A 55 -17.66 6.29 6.48
CA GLN A 55 -16.96 5.09 6.02
C GLN A 55 -15.54 5.41 5.52
N THR A 56 -15.39 6.50 4.76
CA THR A 56 -14.06 6.96 4.30
C THR A 56 -13.13 7.23 5.48
N LEU A 57 -13.60 7.97 6.51
CA LEU A 57 -12.78 8.26 7.69
C LEU A 57 -12.48 7.01 8.53
N ALA A 58 -13.43 6.07 8.65
CA ALA A 58 -13.17 4.80 9.33
C ALA A 58 -12.03 4.03 8.66
N PHE A 59 -12.01 3.99 7.33
CA PHE A 59 -10.93 3.38 6.56
C PHE A 59 -9.59 4.11 6.75
N VAL A 60 -9.58 5.44 6.67
CA VAL A 60 -8.38 6.26 6.90
C VAL A 60 -7.78 5.98 8.28
N ASN A 61 -8.59 5.94 9.33
CA ASN A 61 -8.13 5.65 10.69
C ASN A 61 -7.53 4.24 10.82
N ALA A 62 -8.13 3.24 10.16
CA ALA A 62 -7.59 1.89 10.15
C ALA A 62 -6.22 1.83 9.45
N ILE A 63 -6.06 2.51 8.31
CA ILE A 63 -4.77 2.61 7.62
C ILE A 63 -3.75 3.34 8.47
N ALA A 64 -4.11 4.45 9.12
CA ALA A 64 -3.20 5.21 9.96
C ALA A 64 -2.63 4.34 11.09
N TRP A 65 -3.48 3.53 11.73
CA TRP A 65 -3.04 2.60 12.77
C TRP A 65 -2.12 1.50 12.23
N LEU A 66 -2.45 0.90 11.07
CA LEU A 66 -1.61 -0.11 10.44
C LEU A 66 -0.25 0.46 10.03
N SER A 67 -0.25 1.62 9.36
CA SER A 67 0.95 2.28 8.86
C SER A 67 1.92 2.63 9.99
N HIS A 68 1.40 3.01 11.16
CA HIS A 68 2.23 3.25 12.33
C HIS A 68 2.89 1.97 12.87
N ARG A 69 2.16 0.84 12.89
CA ARG A 69 2.70 -0.46 13.32
C ARG A 69 3.74 -1.02 12.36
N GLU A 70 3.56 -0.76 11.07
CA GLU A 70 4.49 -1.16 10.01
C GLU A 70 5.63 -0.15 9.81
N GLU A 71 5.62 0.98 10.55
CA GLU A 71 6.60 2.07 10.43
C GLU A 71 6.80 2.57 8.98
N HIS A 72 5.75 2.47 8.14
CA HIS A 72 5.76 2.90 6.75
C HIS A 72 4.47 3.63 6.41
N HIS A 73 4.59 4.92 6.11
CA HIS A 73 3.45 5.82 6.00
C HIS A 73 3.10 6.09 4.52
N PRO A 74 1.84 5.91 4.10
CA PRO A 74 1.39 6.27 2.76
C PRO A 74 1.07 7.76 2.64
N ASN A 75 1.02 8.23 1.40
CA ASN A 75 0.26 9.43 1.06
C ASN A 75 -1.23 9.04 0.93
N LEU A 76 -2.10 9.79 1.61
CA LEU A 76 -3.54 9.59 1.57
C LEU A 76 -4.24 10.83 0.98
N THR A 77 -4.95 10.64 -0.12
CA THR A 77 -5.87 11.65 -0.67
C THR A 77 -7.30 11.27 -0.32
N VAL A 78 -7.95 12.07 0.53
CA VAL A 78 -9.27 11.78 1.09
C VAL A 78 -10.33 12.69 0.47
N THR A 79 -11.40 12.09 -0.07
CA THR A 79 -12.57 12.79 -0.62
C THR A 79 -13.86 12.25 0.03
N TYR A 80 -15.03 12.78 -0.33
CA TYR A 80 -16.29 12.41 0.34
C TYR A 80 -16.56 10.89 0.36
N GLY A 81 -16.38 10.22 -0.78
CA GLY A 81 -16.68 8.79 -0.96
C GLY A 81 -15.50 7.97 -1.42
N ALA A 82 -14.26 8.46 -1.26
CA ALA A 82 -13.08 7.70 -1.66
C ALA A 82 -11.82 8.10 -0.89
N CYS A 83 -10.89 7.16 -0.79
CA CYS A 83 -9.54 7.39 -0.32
C CYS A 83 -8.55 6.74 -1.31
N GLN A 84 -7.69 7.56 -1.91
CA GLN A 84 -6.55 7.08 -2.68
C GLN A 84 -5.37 6.90 -1.72
N VAL A 85 -4.79 5.70 -1.75
CA VAL A 85 -3.66 5.28 -0.93
C VAL A 85 -2.47 5.08 -1.83
N GLU A 86 -1.35 5.73 -1.52
CA GLU A 86 -0.13 5.65 -2.31
C GLU A 86 1.09 5.38 -1.43
N TYR A 87 1.90 4.41 -1.84
CA TYR A 87 3.14 4.06 -1.15
C TYR A 87 4.35 4.28 -2.05
N THR A 88 5.39 4.84 -1.46
CA THR A 88 6.75 4.85 -1.97
C THR A 88 7.71 4.78 -0.77
N THR A 89 8.97 4.43 -1.01
CA THR A 89 10.01 4.46 0.03
C THR A 89 10.86 5.71 -0.18
N HIS A 90 11.02 6.53 0.86
CA HIS A 90 11.79 7.78 0.84
C HIS A 90 13.31 7.54 0.93
#